data_AF-A0A9P8ZSR6-F1
#
_entry.id   AF-A0A9P8ZSR6-F1
#
_cell.length_a   1.000
_cell.length_b   1.000
_cell.length_c   1.000
_cell.angle_alpha   90.00
_cell.angle_beta   90.00
_cell.angle_gamma   90.00
#
_symmetry.space_group_name_H-M   'P 1'
#
loop_
_entity.id
_entity.type
_entity.pdbx_description
1 polymer ?
#
loop_
_entity_poly.entity_id
_entity_poly.type
_entity_poly.pdbx_seq_one_letter_code
_entity_poly.pdbx_strand_id
1 'polypeptide(L)'
;MVTAVPRTYLNTSSPAVPAIRNLYTFTDGSFLENVAVRGNGDLVITSLSHPRIITVDPRAANPTPRTLSVISSPTVNVTTGIVEFAPDQFAVLGSLFSLKTFIASNFADIPEAILCNGLVTLPHAAGQVLVADSGKGALWRVDINTGAVALVVEDPILASNLTNLPLGINGIHIHNDELYFTNTGRGYLGRVPIAYDGVFTGNITTLATIPTGIASGASFDDFAMDSKGRFWISTHSDIVDLVLPDDSQQILRGFNVSATPGTGPTAAVFGRGCESEEETLYVVSGEGAIFAVNTTAILESSK
;
A
#
# COMPACT_ATOMS: atom_id res chain seq x y z
N MET A 1 -25.72 13.48 12.22
CA MET A 1 -25.96 12.28 13.03
C MET A 1 -25.84 11.09 12.10
N VAL A 2 -24.72 10.36 12.15
CA VAL A 2 -24.52 9.17 11.33
C VAL A 2 -24.99 7.98 12.14
N THR A 3 -26.13 7.40 11.76
CA THR A 3 -26.64 6.16 12.33
C THR A 3 -25.75 5.01 11.89
N ALA A 4 -24.94 4.48 12.81
CA ALA A 4 -24.17 3.26 12.60
C ALA A 4 -25.13 2.07 12.48
N VAL A 5 -25.19 1.46 11.30
CA VAL A 5 -25.84 0.16 11.13
C VAL A 5 -24.87 -0.90 11.66
N PRO A 6 -25.27 -1.74 12.64
CA PRO A 6 -24.40 -2.81 13.11
C PRO A 6 -24.29 -3.87 12.01
N ARG A 7 -23.10 -4.01 11.40
CA ARG A 7 -22.85 -5.00 10.37
C ARG A 7 -22.14 -6.21 10.99
N THR A 8 -22.75 -7.37 10.80
CA THR A 8 -22.30 -8.67 11.29
C THR A 8 -21.10 -9.15 10.48
N TYR A 9 -20.06 -9.65 11.15
CA TYR A 9 -19.12 -10.58 10.53
C TYR A 9 -19.92 -11.75 9.96
N LEU A 10 -20.00 -11.84 8.63
CA LEU A 10 -20.54 -13.04 8.01
C LEU A 10 -19.55 -14.17 8.29
N ASN A 11 -19.92 -15.05 9.21
CA ASN A 11 -19.28 -16.36 9.38
C ASN A 11 -19.79 -17.29 8.26
N THR A 12 -19.69 -16.82 7.01
CA THR A 12 -19.88 -17.67 5.84
C THR A 12 -18.73 -18.66 5.79
N SER A 13 -19.01 -19.90 5.39
CA SER A 13 -18.01 -20.94 5.15
C SER A 13 -16.73 -20.35 4.59
N SER A 14 -15.61 -20.56 5.29
CA SER A 14 -14.28 -20.04 4.91
C SER A 14 -14.10 -20.14 3.41
N PRO A 15 -13.70 -19.05 2.72
CA PRO A 15 -13.23 -19.17 1.36
C PRO A 15 -12.22 -20.30 1.27
N ALA A 16 -12.20 -21.03 0.15
CA ALA A 16 -11.12 -21.97 -0.10
C ALA A 16 -9.81 -21.21 0.12
N VAL A 17 -9.00 -21.68 1.08
CA VAL A 17 -7.73 -21.02 1.40
C VAL A 17 -6.93 -20.97 0.10
N PRO A 18 -6.56 -19.77 -0.40
CA PRO A 18 -5.84 -19.68 -1.65
C PRO A 18 -4.52 -20.44 -1.54
N ALA A 19 -3.99 -20.93 -2.65
CA ALA A 19 -2.64 -21.45 -2.66
C ALA A 19 -1.67 -20.29 -2.41
N ILE A 20 -1.05 -20.28 -1.22
CA ILE A 20 -0.03 -19.29 -0.81
C ILE A 20 1.34 -19.92 -1.03
N ARG A 21 2.17 -19.28 -1.86
CA ARG A 21 3.57 -19.63 -2.07
C ARG A 21 4.44 -18.60 -1.38
N ASN A 22 5.16 -19.00 -0.34
CA ASN A 22 6.27 -18.19 0.16
C ASN A 22 7.39 -18.19 -0.89
N LEU A 23 7.67 -17.03 -1.47
CA LEU A 23 8.72 -16.83 -2.47
C LEU A 23 10.09 -16.75 -1.82
N TYR A 24 10.19 -16.03 -0.70
CA TYR A 24 11.41 -15.81 0.05
C TYR A 24 11.11 -15.20 1.43
N THR A 25 11.90 -15.55 2.44
CA THR A 25 11.90 -14.89 3.75
C THR A 25 13.32 -14.49 4.12
N PHE A 26 13.52 -13.18 4.33
CA PHE A 26 14.78 -12.63 4.80
C PHE A 26 15.01 -12.96 6.28
N THR A 27 16.25 -13.29 6.65
CA THR A 27 16.65 -13.61 8.04
C THR A 27 17.54 -12.54 8.65
N ASP A 28 17.76 -11.42 7.95
CA ASP A 28 18.60 -10.30 8.36
C ASP A 28 17.82 -9.22 9.14
N GLY A 29 16.58 -9.51 9.54
CA GLY A 29 15.70 -8.54 10.20
C GLY A 29 15.07 -7.53 9.22
N SER A 30 14.95 -7.89 7.95
CA SER A 30 14.28 -7.05 6.96
C SER A 30 12.83 -6.79 7.30
N PHE A 31 12.45 -5.52 7.33
CA PHE A 31 11.08 -5.05 7.23
C PHE A 31 10.84 -4.57 5.80
N LEU A 32 10.10 -5.35 5.00
CA LEU A 32 9.71 -4.93 3.66
C LEU A 32 8.49 -4.02 3.78
N GLU A 33 8.48 -2.94 3.02
CA GLU A 33 7.40 -1.95 3.12
C GLU A 33 6.49 -2.08 1.92
N ASN A 34 6.98 -1.66 0.74
CA ASN A 34 6.17 -1.50 -0.44
C ASN A 34 6.67 -2.39 -1.58
N VAL A 35 5.82 -2.55 -2.61
CA VAL A 35 6.13 -3.39 -3.76
C VAL A 35 5.51 -2.84 -5.04
N ALA A 36 6.32 -2.78 -6.10
CA ALA A 36 5.87 -2.54 -7.47
C ALA A 36 6.26 -3.71 -8.38
N VAL A 37 5.55 -3.89 -9.49
CA VAL A 37 5.88 -4.90 -10.50
C VAL A 37 6.56 -4.23 -11.69
N ARG A 38 7.65 -4.81 -12.22
CA ARG A 38 8.43 -4.38 -13.40
C ARG A 38 7.85 -4.91 -14.70
N GLY A 39 8.22 -4.32 -15.85
CA GLY A 39 7.54 -4.58 -17.13
C GLY A 39 7.71 -6.02 -17.57
N ASN A 40 8.79 -6.63 -17.10
CA ASN A 40 9.14 -8.03 -17.27
C ASN A 40 8.50 -8.96 -16.23
N GLY A 41 7.71 -8.47 -15.27
CA GLY A 41 7.06 -9.24 -14.21
C GLY A 41 7.87 -9.39 -12.90
N ASP A 42 9.10 -8.89 -12.83
CA ASP A 42 9.87 -8.92 -11.58
C ASP A 42 9.27 -7.97 -10.54
N LEU A 43 9.41 -8.25 -9.25
CA LEU A 43 9.02 -7.33 -8.18
C LEU A 43 10.15 -6.34 -7.88
N VAL A 44 9.82 -5.12 -7.48
CA VAL A 44 10.73 -4.12 -6.87
C VAL A 44 10.19 -3.77 -5.50
N ILE A 45 11.02 -3.89 -4.48
CA ILE A 45 10.58 -3.86 -3.08
C ILE A 45 11.43 -2.85 -2.30
N THR A 46 10.77 -2.06 -1.46
CA THR A 46 11.38 -1.10 -0.53
C THR A 46 11.47 -1.68 0.89
N SER A 47 12.29 -1.06 1.74
CA SER A 47 12.47 -1.51 3.12
C SER A 47 12.58 -0.36 4.13
N LEU A 48 11.97 -0.57 5.30
CA LEU A 48 12.07 0.29 6.49
C LEU A 48 13.25 -0.04 7.41
N SER A 49 13.95 -1.12 7.15
CA SER A 49 15.03 -1.62 8.03
C SER A 49 16.41 -1.48 7.41
N HIS A 50 16.45 -1.48 6.07
CA HIS A 50 17.66 -1.45 5.30
C HIS A 50 17.46 -0.43 4.16
N PRO A 51 18.39 0.52 3.97
CA PRO A 51 18.27 1.52 2.90
C PRO A 51 18.63 0.88 1.55
N ARG A 52 17.82 -0.05 1.08
CA ARG A 52 18.06 -0.80 -0.16
C ARG A 52 16.76 -1.06 -0.91
N ILE A 53 16.90 -1.07 -2.23
CA ILE A 53 15.87 -1.49 -3.16
C ILE A 53 16.19 -2.92 -3.60
N ILE A 54 15.23 -3.81 -3.44
CA ILE A 54 15.36 -5.23 -3.78
C ILE A 54 14.57 -5.52 -5.04
N THR A 55 15.01 -6.49 -5.84
CA THR A 55 14.16 -7.11 -6.86
C THR A 55 14.22 -8.62 -6.77
N VAL A 56 13.14 -9.27 -7.17
CA VAL A 56 13.02 -10.72 -7.22
C VAL A 56 12.19 -11.10 -8.45
N ASP A 57 12.59 -12.15 -9.17
CA ASP A 57 11.73 -12.79 -10.16
C ASP A 57 10.77 -13.73 -9.43
N PRO A 58 9.47 -13.40 -9.33
CA PRO A 58 8.53 -14.19 -8.55
C PRO A 58 8.14 -15.50 -9.23
N ARG A 59 8.53 -15.72 -10.49
CA ARG A 59 8.19 -16.91 -11.28
C ARG A 59 9.28 -17.97 -11.24
N ALA A 60 10.47 -17.62 -10.76
CA ALA A 60 11.54 -18.57 -10.57
C ALA A 60 11.10 -19.70 -9.62
N ALA A 61 11.53 -20.93 -9.92
CA ALA A 61 11.27 -22.09 -9.06
C ALA A 61 11.84 -21.86 -7.64
N ASN A 62 13.03 -21.26 -7.57
CA ASN A 62 13.68 -20.81 -6.34
C ASN A 62 13.98 -19.30 -6.44
N PRO A 63 13.01 -18.43 -6.11
CA PRO A 63 13.22 -16.99 -6.16
C PRO A 63 14.39 -16.57 -5.28
N THR A 64 15.30 -15.79 -5.85
CA THR A 64 16.47 -15.26 -5.12
C THR A 64 16.45 -13.75 -5.25
N PRO A 65 16.10 -13.01 -4.18
CA PRO A 65 16.14 -11.56 -4.20
C PRO A 65 17.56 -11.05 -4.42
N ARG A 66 17.71 -9.98 -5.21
CA ARG A 66 18.96 -9.25 -5.41
C ARG A 66 18.77 -7.78 -5.08
N THR A 67 19.81 -7.16 -4.55
CA THR A 67 19.81 -5.70 -4.36
C THR A 67 19.93 -5.01 -5.72
N LEU A 68 18.93 -4.20 -6.06
CA LEU A 68 18.99 -3.30 -7.21
C LEU A 68 19.81 -2.05 -6.91
N SER A 69 19.60 -1.49 -5.72
CA SER A 69 20.24 -0.24 -5.31
C SER A 69 20.40 -0.20 -3.79
N VAL A 70 21.46 0.44 -3.32
CA VAL A 70 21.63 0.81 -1.91
C VAL A 70 21.55 2.32 -1.84
N ILE A 71 20.63 2.81 -1.00
CA ILE A 71 20.47 4.23 -0.74
C ILE A 71 21.56 4.65 0.24
N SER A 72 22.63 5.24 -0.30
CA SER A 72 23.71 5.81 0.50
C SER A 72 23.47 7.30 0.69
N SER A 73 22.84 7.68 1.80
CA SER A 73 22.61 9.07 2.17
C SER A 73 22.72 9.24 3.68
N PRO A 74 23.32 10.34 4.18
CA PRO A 74 23.32 10.66 5.61
C PRO A 74 21.92 10.98 6.15
N THR A 75 20.96 11.28 5.28
CA THR A 75 19.61 11.72 5.63
C THR A 75 18.51 10.76 5.22
N VAL A 76 18.87 9.59 4.67
CA VAL A 76 17.91 8.56 4.25
C VAL A 76 18.37 7.20 4.75
N ASN A 77 17.60 6.60 5.65
CA ASN A 77 17.86 5.24 6.15
C ASN A 77 16.70 4.28 5.95
N VAL A 78 15.53 4.78 5.50
CA VAL A 78 14.35 3.98 5.18
C VAL A 78 13.77 4.37 3.83
N THR A 79 13.03 3.44 3.23
CA THR A 79 12.27 3.65 1.99
C THR A 79 10.85 3.13 2.16
N THR A 80 9.86 3.91 1.69
CA THR A 80 8.42 3.63 1.82
C THR A 80 7.81 3.39 0.44
N GLY A 81 6.81 4.16 0.02
CA GLY A 81 6.11 4.01 -1.25
C GLY A 81 7.01 4.04 -2.48
N ILE A 82 6.62 3.26 -3.48
CA ILE A 82 7.31 3.11 -4.76
C ILE A 82 6.31 3.11 -5.90
N VAL A 83 6.64 3.78 -6.99
CA VAL A 83 5.82 3.76 -8.21
C VAL A 83 6.69 3.78 -9.46
N GLU A 84 6.30 3.00 -10.47
CA GLU A 84 6.87 3.11 -11.82
C GLU A 84 6.19 4.28 -12.55
N PHE A 85 6.94 5.32 -12.90
CA PHE A 85 6.39 6.50 -13.61
C PHE A 85 6.66 6.49 -15.12
N ALA A 86 7.61 5.67 -15.55
CA ALA A 86 7.94 5.38 -16.94
C ALA A 86 8.56 3.97 -17.01
N PRO A 87 8.61 3.31 -18.18
CA PRO A 87 9.12 1.94 -18.28
C PRO A 87 10.48 1.76 -17.60
N ASP A 88 10.53 0.87 -16.61
CA ASP A 88 11.70 0.57 -15.77
C ASP A 88 12.32 1.79 -15.03
N GLN A 89 11.53 2.85 -14.83
CA GLN A 89 11.91 4.04 -14.06
C GLN A 89 10.97 4.21 -12.87
N PHE A 90 11.55 4.24 -11.67
CA PHE A 90 10.82 4.23 -10.41
C PHE A 90 11.09 5.50 -9.61
N ALA A 91 10.04 6.09 -9.05
CA ALA A 91 10.14 7.02 -7.95
C ALA A 91 9.96 6.23 -6.65
N VAL A 92 10.79 6.52 -5.66
CA VAL A 92 10.80 5.84 -4.36
C VAL A 92 10.81 6.89 -3.27
N LEU A 93 9.93 6.79 -2.29
CA LEU A 93 9.97 7.63 -1.09
C LEU A 93 11.06 7.14 -0.14
N GLY A 94 11.78 8.08 0.46
CA GLY A 94 12.93 7.88 1.32
C GLY A 94 12.84 8.86 2.47
N SER A 95 13.24 8.43 3.66
CA SER A 95 13.22 9.26 4.86
C SER A 95 14.31 8.87 5.84
N LEU A 96 14.59 9.75 6.80
CA LEU A 96 15.25 9.39 8.04
C LEU A 96 14.15 9.01 9.04
N PHE A 97 14.19 7.82 9.65
CA PHE A 97 13.21 7.38 10.66
C PHE A 97 13.27 8.19 11.99
N SER A 98 13.87 9.38 11.98
CA SER A 98 13.69 10.44 12.98
C SER A 98 13.22 11.73 12.27
N LEU A 99 11.92 11.86 12.05
CA LEU A 99 11.19 13.07 11.64
C LEU A 99 11.96 14.01 10.68
N LYS A 100 12.12 13.59 9.41
CA LYS A 100 12.22 14.43 8.19
C LYS A 100 12.40 13.54 6.95
N THR A 101 11.48 13.64 5.99
CA THR A 101 11.49 12.90 4.71
C THR A 101 12.41 13.56 3.68
N PHE A 102 13.31 12.80 3.06
CA PHE A 102 14.15 13.21 1.93
C PHE A 102 14.50 11.98 1.07
N ILE A 103 14.44 12.07 -0.26
CA ILE A 103 14.64 10.91 -1.17
C ILE A 103 15.99 11.01 -1.87
N ALA A 104 16.76 9.92 -1.92
CA ALA A 104 18.04 9.90 -2.62
C ALA A 104 17.90 9.83 -4.16
N SER A 105 18.78 10.54 -4.86
CA SER A 105 18.65 11.07 -6.25
C SER A 105 17.51 12.10 -6.37
N ASN A 106 17.72 13.28 -5.76
CA ASN A 106 16.70 14.32 -5.55
C ASN A 106 15.93 14.68 -6.82
N PHE A 107 14.72 14.14 -6.94
CA PHE A 107 13.67 14.77 -7.75
C PHE A 107 13.13 16.00 -7.02
N ALA A 108 12.79 15.89 -5.72
CA ALA A 108 12.29 16.98 -4.89
C ALA A 108 12.52 16.74 -3.39
N ASP A 109 12.59 17.83 -2.61
CA ASP A 109 12.50 17.82 -1.16
C ASP A 109 11.09 18.28 -0.74
N ILE A 110 10.45 17.59 0.21
CA ILE A 110 9.14 17.99 0.78
C ILE A 110 9.36 18.43 2.24
N PRO A 111 9.90 19.64 2.48
CA PRO A 111 10.37 20.04 3.81
C PRO A 111 9.27 20.14 4.87
N GLU A 112 8.03 20.32 4.44
CA GLU A 112 6.85 20.42 5.29
C GLU A 112 6.16 19.07 5.53
N ALA A 113 6.66 17.98 4.93
CA ALA A 113 6.14 16.65 5.18
C ALA A 113 6.64 16.09 6.51
N ILE A 114 5.78 15.32 7.16
CA ILE A 114 6.09 14.69 8.46
C ILE A 114 6.52 13.24 8.25
N LEU A 115 5.73 12.44 7.53
CA LEU A 115 6.02 11.04 7.27
C LEU A 115 5.35 10.58 5.97
N CYS A 116 6.10 10.57 4.88
CA CYS A 116 5.59 10.13 3.57
C CYS A 116 5.54 8.61 3.47
N ASN A 117 4.43 8.07 2.97
CA ASN A 117 4.14 6.65 2.98
C ASN A 117 3.72 6.15 1.59
N GLY A 118 2.43 6.20 1.22
CA GLY A 118 1.98 5.84 -0.12
C GLY A 118 2.40 6.82 -1.23
N LEU A 119 2.61 6.29 -2.43
CA LEU A 119 3.05 7.01 -3.63
C LEU A 119 2.28 6.51 -4.86
N VAL A 120 1.73 7.42 -5.67
CA VAL A 120 1.02 7.05 -6.91
C VAL A 120 1.24 8.08 -8.01
N THR A 121 1.29 7.66 -9.27
CA THR A 121 1.34 8.55 -10.44
C THR A 121 -0.01 9.19 -10.73
N LEU A 122 -0.02 10.46 -11.17
CA LEU A 122 -1.22 11.08 -11.73
C LEU A 122 -1.42 10.63 -13.20
N PRO A 123 -2.51 9.91 -13.54
CA PRO A 123 -2.69 9.32 -14.87
C PRO A 123 -2.73 10.35 -16.01
N HIS A 124 -3.20 11.55 -15.72
CA HIS A 124 -3.41 12.63 -16.70
C HIS A 124 -2.35 13.74 -16.62
N ALA A 125 -1.33 13.57 -15.79
CA ALA A 125 -0.25 14.54 -15.62
C ALA A 125 1.10 13.81 -15.56
N ALA A 126 1.64 13.48 -16.74
CA ALA A 126 2.89 12.75 -16.87
C ALA A 126 4.02 13.44 -16.08
N GLY A 127 4.76 12.65 -15.30
CA GLY A 127 5.80 13.15 -14.42
C GLY A 127 5.30 13.79 -13.12
N GLN A 128 4.01 13.72 -12.82
CA GLN A 128 3.49 14.11 -11.52
C GLN A 128 3.05 12.90 -10.71
N VAL A 129 3.34 12.97 -9.41
CA VAL A 129 2.96 11.95 -8.42
C VAL A 129 2.23 12.60 -7.26
N LEU A 130 1.34 11.84 -6.63
CA LEU A 130 0.77 12.16 -5.32
C LEU A 130 1.49 11.37 -4.24
N VAL A 131 1.71 12.02 -3.10
CA VAL A 131 2.41 11.46 -1.93
C VAL A 131 1.50 11.59 -0.72
N ALA A 132 1.17 10.46 -0.11
CA ALA A 132 0.46 10.42 1.17
C ALA A 132 1.43 10.75 2.31
N ASP A 133 1.11 11.77 3.10
CA ASP A 133 1.81 12.12 4.33
C ASP A 133 1.00 11.64 5.53
N SER A 134 1.33 10.44 6.00
CA SER A 134 0.66 9.80 7.13
C SER A 134 0.82 10.61 8.41
N GLY A 135 1.95 11.28 8.60
CA GLY A 135 2.22 12.05 9.82
C GLY A 135 1.45 13.36 9.88
N LYS A 136 1.22 13.98 8.71
CA LYS A 136 0.50 15.25 8.59
C LYS A 136 -1.00 15.09 8.37
N GLY A 137 -1.43 13.97 7.78
CA GLY A 137 -2.80 13.85 7.26
C GLY A 137 -3.01 14.70 6.02
N ALA A 138 -2.05 14.62 5.10
CA ALA A 138 -2.01 15.47 3.91
C ALA A 138 -1.66 14.67 2.66
N LEU A 139 -2.00 15.26 1.51
CA LEU A 139 -1.58 14.79 0.20
C LEU A 139 -0.74 15.87 -0.47
N TRP A 140 0.46 15.51 -0.90
CA TRP A 140 1.35 16.37 -1.66
C TRP A 140 1.35 15.96 -3.12
N ARG A 141 1.50 16.93 -4.02
CA ARG A 141 1.79 16.71 -5.43
C ARG A 141 3.23 17.09 -5.70
N VAL A 142 3.95 16.21 -6.38
CA VAL A 142 5.34 16.42 -6.77
C VAL A 142 5.49 16.26 -8.27
N ASP A 143 6.11 17.24 -8.93
CA ASP A 143 6.59 17.10 -10.30
C ASP A 143 8.00 16.54 -10.27
N ILE A 144 8.18 15.31 -10.72
CA ILE A 144 9.46 14.62 -10.70
C ILE A 144 10.48 15.22 -11.68
N ASN A 145 10.03 15.97 -12.69
CA ASN A 145 10.94 16.58 -13.66
C ASN A 145 11.54 17.88 -13.14
N THR A 146 10.76 18.66 -12.39
CA THR A 146 11.14 20.01 -11.94
C THR A 146 11.48 20.08 -10.46
N GLY A 147 11.05 19.08 -9.69
CA GLY A 147 11.11 19.08 -8.23
C GLY A 147 10.10 20.00 -7.56
N ALA A 148 9.14 20.53 -8.31
CA ALA A 148 8.09 21.37 -7.76
C ALA A 148 7.17 20.55 -6.84
N VAL A 149 6.88 21.11 -5.66
CA VAL A 149 6.03 20.49 -4.64
C VAL A 149 4.86 21.41 -4.33
N ALA A 150 3.67 20.85 -4.23
CA ALA A 150 2.46 21.56 -3.83
C ALA A 150 1.65 20.75 -2.83
N LEU A 151 1.14 21.39 -1.79
CA LEU A 151 0.12 20.79 -0.93
C LEU A 151 -1.19 20.72 -1.72
N VAL A 152 -1.75 19.52 -1.89
CA VAL A 152 -3.06 19.33 -2.53
C VAL A 152 -4.16 19.53 -1.50
N VAL A 153 -4.04 18.85 -0.36
CA VAL A 153 -5.02 18.90 0.72
C VAL A 153 -4.37 18.50 2.04
N GLU A 154 -4.79 19.15 3.12
CA GLU A 154 -4.59 18.70 4.49
C GLU A 154 -5.98 18.66 5.12
N ASP A 155 -6.40 17.48 5.59
CA ASP A 155 -7.75 17.29 6.13
C ASP A 155 -7.70 16.40 7.37
N PRO A 156 -8.41 16.77 8.47
CA PRO A 156 -8.48 15.96 9.67
C PRO A 156 -8.87 14.50 9.44
N ILE A 157 -9.68 14.18 8.42
CA ILE A 157 -10.09 12.81 8.10
C ILE A 157 -8.91 11.98 7.55
N LEU A 158 -7.94 12.63 6.91
CA LEU A 158 -6.69 12.01 6.46
C LEU A 158 -5.67 11.89 7.59
N ALA A 159 -5.81 12.68 8.66
CA ALA A 159 -4.94 12.58 9.83
C ALA A 159 -5.25 11.34 10.69
N SER A 160 -4.25 10.90 11.45
CA SER A 160 -4.43 9.85 12.46
C SER A 160 -5.30 10.34 13.62
N ASN A 161 -6.04 9.44 14.26
CA ASN A 161 -6.65 9.67 15.57
C ASN A 161 -5.84 9.00 16.71
N LEU A 162 -4.72 8.36 16.39
CA LEU A 162 -3.82 7.76 17.36
C LEU A 162 -2.83 8.79 17.89
N THR A 163 -2.44 8.67 19.15
CA THR A 163 -1.40 9.50 19.78
C THR A 163 -0.03 8.85 19.72
N ASN A 164 0.03 7.52 19.81
CA ASN A 164 1.27 6.74 19.70
C ASN A 164 1.43 6.26 18.26
N LEU A 165 2.50 6.72 17.59
CA LEU A 165 2.76 6.49 16.17
C LEU A 165 1.57 6.92 15.27
N PRO A 166 1.32 8.24 15.14
CA PRO A 166 0.13 8.79 14.49
C PRO A 166 0.18 8.62 12.96
N LEU A 167 -0.04 7.41 12.47
CA LEU A 167 -0.15 7.13 11.04
C LEU A 167 -1.57 7.45 10.56
N GLY A 168 -1.70 8.38 9.64
CA GLY A 168 -2.95 8.78 8.97
C GLY A 168 -3.11 8.08 7.62
N ILE A 169 -3.40 8.86 6.58
CA ILE A 169 -3.45 8.43 5.18
C ILE A 169 -2.19 7.64 4.83
N ASN A 170 -2.35 6.45 4.24
CA ASN A 170 -1.25 5.53 4.00
C ASN A 170 -1.20 5.07 2.54
N GLY A 171 -1.59 3.84 2.23
CA GLY A 171 -1.68 3.35 0.85
C GLY A 171 -2.59 4.23 0.02
N ILE A 172 -2.17 4.59 -1.19
CA ILE A 172 -2.93 5.40 -2.14
C ILE A 172 -2.85 4.83 -3.55
N HIS A 173 -4.01 4.74 -4.21
CA HIS A 173 -4.13 4.22 -5.58
C HIS A 173 -5.16 5.03 -6.35
N ILE A 174 -4.96 5.20 -7.66
CA ILE A 174 -5.89 5.94 -8.52
C ILE A 174 -6.52 4.98 -9.52
N HIS A 175 -7.85 5.04 -9.64
CA HIS A 175 -8.61 4.33 -10.66
C HIS A 175 -9.84 5.15 -11.07
N ASN A 176 -10.07 5.30 -12.38
CA ASN A 176 -11.21 6.06 -12.95
C ASN A 176 -11.43 7.46 -12.32
N ASP A 177 -10.38 8.28 -12.26
CA ASP A 177 -10.42 9.64 -11.67
C ASP A 177 -10.85 9.69 -10.19
N GLU A 178 -10.75 8.57 -9.48
CA GLU A 178 -10.91 8.50 -8.02
C GLU A 178 -9.59 8.10 -7.36
N LEU A 179 -9.27 8.81 -6.28
CA LEU A 179 -8.23 8.42 -5.35
C LEU A 179 -8.83 7.49 -4.29
N TYR A 180 -8.31 6.27 -4.23
CA TYR A 180 -8.57 5.30 -3.18
C TYR A 180 -7.43 5.37 -2.17
N PHE A 181 -7.76 5.26 -0.89
CA PHE A 181 -6.75 5.37 0.15
C PHE A 181 -7.13 4.64 1.43
N THR A 182 -6.14 4.17 2.16
CA THR A 182 -6.30 3.68 3.54
C THR A 182 -5.92 4.76 4.54
N ASN A 183 -6.48 4.68 5.74
CA ASN A 183 -6.00 5.41 6.89
C ASN A 183 -5.68 4.42 8.01
N THR A 184 -4.41 4.32 8.38
CA THR A 184 -3.90 3.32 9.32
C THR A 184 -4.43 3.56 10.73
N GLY A 185 -4.31 4.78 11.23
CA GLY A 185 -4.73 5.14 12.57
C GLY A 185 -6.24 5.11 12.72
N ARG A 186 -7.00 5.41 11.68
CA ARG A 186 -8.47 5.35 11.75
C ARG A 186 -9.05 3.99 11.34
N GLY A 187 -8.25 3.12 10.73
CA GLY A 187 -8.65 1.77 10.32
C GLY A 187 -9.75 1.75 9.27
N TYR A 188 -9.63 2.54 8.19
CA TYR A 188 -10.63 2.57 7.12
C TYR A 188 -10.02 2.68 5.72
N LEU A 189 -10.75 2.15 4.73
CA LEU A 189 -10.54 2.34 3.30
C LEU A 189 -11.55 3.40 2.82
N GLY A 190 -11.08 4.41 2.12
CA GLY A 190 -11.90 5.48 1.56
C GLY A 190 -11.61 5.71 0.09
N ARG A 191 -12.52 6.46 -0.56
CA ARG A 191 -12.31 7.02 -1.89
C ARG A 191 -12.77 8.46 -1.98
N VAL A 192 -12.23 9.21 -2.93
CA VAL A 192 -12.64 10.57 -3.26
C VAL A 192 -12.40 10.84 -4.74
N PRO A 193 -13.35 11.48 -5.47
CA PRO A 193 -13.10 11.90 -6.84
C PRO A 193 -12.05 13.02 -6.87
N ILE A 194 -11.17 12.97 -7.86
CA ILE A 194 -10.07 13.91 -8.05
C ILE A 194 -10.12 14.56 -9.43
N ALA A 195 -9.61 15.78 -9.53
CA ALA A 195 -9.32 16.41 -10.81
C ALA A 195 -8.02 15.83 -11.41
N TYR A 196 -7.71 16.21 -12.66
CA TYR A 196 -6.50 15.77 -13.37
C TYR A 196 -5.19 16.06 -12.61
N ASP A 197 -5.23 17.03 -11.70
CA ASP A 197 -4.11 17.52 -10.92
C ASP A 197 -4.14 16.98 -9.47
N GLY A 198 -5.04 16.05 -9.16
CA GLY A 198 -5.17 15.39 -7.86
C GLY A 198 -6.04 16.12 -6.84
N VAL A 199 -6.52 17.33 -7.14
CA VAL A 199 -7.39 18.11 -6.24
C VAL A 199 -8.72 17.39 -6.05
N PHE A 200 -9.21 17.31 -4.81
CA PHE A 200 -10.49 16.66 -4.52
C PHE A 200 -11.65 17.46 -5.12
N THR A 201 -12.53 16.79 -5.86
CA THR A 201 -13.69 17.41 -6.52
C THR A 201 -15.01 17.04 -5.86
N GLY A 202 -14.96 16.25 -4.78
CA GLY A 202 -16.13 15.79 -4.05
C GLY A 202 -15.78 15.35 -2.63
N ASN A 203 -16.71 14.65 -1.99
CA ASN A 203 -16.56 14.20 -0.61
C ASN A 203 -15.86 12.85 -0.53
N ILE A 204 -15.12 12.64 0.55
CA ILE A 204 -14.60 11.33 0.91
C ILE A 204 -15.76 10.39 1.27
N THR A 205 -15.73 9.19 0.67
CA THR A 205 -16.66 8.10 0.96
C THR A 205 -15.89 6.96 1.62
N THR A 206 -16.34 6.51 2.79
CA THR A 206 -15.78 5.32 3.45
C THR A 206 -16.33 4.05 2.82
N LEU A 207 -15.43 3.20 2.34
CA LEU A 207 -15.73 1.91 1.70
C LEU A 207 -15.67 0.75 2.67
N ALA A 208 -14.75 0.76 3.64
CA ALA A 208 -14.68 -0.27 4.67
C ALA A 208 -14.03 0.27 5.94
N THR A 209 -14.34 -0.33 7.08
CA THR A 209 -13.69 -0.07 8.37
C THR A 209 -13.33 -1.39 9.05
N ILE A 210 -12.25 -1.39 9.81
CA ILE A 210 -11.89 -2.54 10.65
C ILE A 210 -12.99 -2.71 11.70
N PRO A 211 -13.73 -3.84 11.76
CA PRO A 211 -14.96 -3.90 12.54
C PRO A 211 -14.70 -4.00 14.06
N THR A 212 -13.53 -4.52 14.46
CA THR A 212 -13.06 -4.49 15.86
C THR A 212 -12.44 -3.15 16.25
N GLY A 213 -12.33 -2.22 15.30
CA GLY A 213 -11.43 -1.07 15.40
C GLY A 213 -9.96 -1.49 15.45
N ILE A 214 -9.10 -0.50 15.58
CA ILE A 214 -7.62 -0.63 15.60
C ILE A 214 -7.06 -1.18 16.91
N ALA A 215 -7.88 -1.26 17.97
CA ALA A 215 -7.43 -1.64 19.31
C ALA A 215 -6.94 -3.08 19.41
N SER A 216 -7.31 -3.95 18.45
CA SER A 216 -6.83 -5.32 18.34
C SER A 216 -5.44 -5.44 17.70
N GLY A 217 -4.79 -4.33 17.36
CA GLY A 217 -3.50 -4.32 16.66
C GLY A 217 -3.62 -4.50 15.13
N ALA A 218 -4.84 -4.64 14.61
CA ALA A 218 -5.10 -4.56 13.18
C ALA A 218 -5.13 -3.10 12.74
N SER A 219 -4.49 -2.80 11.61
CA SER A 219 -4.59 -1.52 10.94
C SER A 219 -4.76 -1.75 9.44
N PHE A 220 -5.07 -0.73 8.65
CA PHE A 220 -4.97 -0.83 7.21
C PHE A 220 -3.68 -0.13 6.78
N ASP A 221 -2.81 -0.89 6.10
CA ASP A 221 -1.57 -0.40 5.50
C ASP A 221 -1.81 -0.16 3.99
N ASP A 222 -1.00 -0.67 3.09
CA ASP A 222 -1.25 -0.57 1.64
C ASP A 222 -2.24 -1.66 1.14
N PHE A 223 -2.73 -1.52 -0.09
CA PHE A 223 -3.71 -2.43 -0.69
C PHE A 223 -3.51 -2.59 -2.20
N ALA A 224 -4.12 -3.62 -2.76
CA ALA A 224 -4.25 -3.80 -4.21
C ALA A 224 -5.73 -3.88 -4.62
N MET A 225 -6.03 -3.37 -5.82
CA MET A 225 -7.34 -3.55 -6.47
C MET A 225 -7.21 -4.57 -7.59
N ASP A 226 -8.17 -5.49 -7.69
CA ASP A 226 -8.25 -6.38 -8.86
C ASP A 226 -9.17 -5.85 -9.95
N SER A 227 -9.19 -6.54 -11.09
CA SER A 227 -10.02 -6.20 -12.25
C SER A 227 -11.53 -6.26 -12.00
N LYS A 228 -11.97 -6.79 -10.85
CA LYS A 228 -13.38 -6.87 -10.43
C LYS A 228 -13.73 -5.77 -9.42
N GLY A 229 -12.80 -4.88 -9.10
CA GLY A 229 -12.99 -3.80 -8.13
C GLY A 229 -12.96 -4.27 -6.67
N ARG A 230 -12.45 -5.47 -6.39
CA ARG A 230 -12.24 -5.92 -5.00
C ARG A 230 -10.93 -5.37 -4.46
N PHE A 231 -10.89 -5.10 -3.16
CA PHE A 231 -9.71 -4.58 -2.47
C PHE A 231 -9.08 -5.65 -1.59
N TRP A 232 -7.77 -5.81 -1.72
CA TRP A 232 -6.93 -6.73 -0.96
C TRP A 232 -6.01 -5.90 -0.06
N ILE A 233 -6.35 -5.82 1.23
CA ILE A 233 -5.79 -4.82 2.14
C ILE A 233 -4.80 -5.50 3.10
N SER A 234 -3.57 -5.00 3.12
CA SER A 234 -2.54 -5.42 4.07
C SER A 234 -2.84 -4.82 5.45
N THR A 235 -2.62 -5.58 6.52
CA THR A 235 -3.14 -5.19 7.85
C THR A 235 -2.14 -5.04 9.00
N HIS A 236 -0.83 -5.20 8.74
CA HIS A 236 0.21 -5.38 9.77
C HIS A 236 0.00 -6.54 10.79
N SER A 237 -1.20 -7.14 10.83
CA SER A 237 -1.54 -8.36 11.57
C SER A 237 -1.07 -9.61 10.82
N ASP A 238 -1.71 -10.76 10.94
CA ASP A 238 -1.38 -11.95 10.14
C ASP A 238 -2.11 -12.02 8.79
N ILE A 239 -3.08 -11.12 8.53
CA ILE A 239 -4.08 -11.27 7.47
C ILE A 239 -3.96 -10.22 6.35
N VAL A 240 -4.28 -10.63 5.11
CA VAL A 240 -4.67 -9.73 4.02
C VAL A 240 -6.19 -9.75 3.87
N ASP A 241 -6.88 -8.67 4.19
CA ASP A 241 -8.34 -8.57 4.17
C ASP A 241 -8.91 -8.40 2.75
N LEU A 242 -10.09 -8.96 2.51
CA LEU A 242 -10.85 -8.80 1.27
C LEU A 242 -12.08 -7.93 1.49
N VAL A 243 -12.18 -6.84 0.75
CA VAL A 243 -13.35 -5.96 0.69
C VAL A 243 -13.96 -6.04 -0.71
N LEU A 244 -15.28 -6.28 -0.78
CA LEU A 244 -16.00 -6.28 -2.04
C LEU A 244 -16.39 -4.86 -2.48
N PRO A 245 -16.59 -4.65 -3.79
CA PRO A 245 -17.03 -3.36 -4.34
C PRO A 245 -18.48 -3.00 -3.99
N ASP A 246 -19.22 -3.83 -3.26
CA ASP A 246 -20.58 -3.50 -2.86
C ASP A 246 -20.56 -2.46 -1.72
N ASP A 247 -21.49 -1.50 -1.71
CA ASP A 247 -21.62 -0.47 -0.65
C ASP A 247 -21.99 -1.07 0.74
N SER A 248 -21.84 -2.38 0.87
CA SER A 248 -22.07 -3.15 2.08
C SER A 248 -21.02 -2.85 3.16
N GLN A 249 -19.90 -2.17 2.85
CA GLN A 249 -18.78 -1.94 3.76
C GLN A 249 -18.37 -3.19 4.55
N GLN A 250 -18.53 -4.38 3.96
CA GLN A 250 -18.24 -5.64 4.60
C GLN A 250 -16.84 -6.12 4.21
N ILE A 251 -16.10 -6.55 5.23
CA ILE A 251 -14.89 -7.35 5.07
C ILE A 251 -15.33 -8.82 5.09
N LEU A 252 -15.10 -9.54 3.99
CA LEU A 252 -15.56 -10.91 3.81
C LEU A 252 -14.63 -11.99 4.41
N ARG A 253 -13.57 -11.54 5.09
CA ARG A 253 -12.39 -12.29 5.55
C ARG A 253 -11.36 -12.58 4.46
N GLY A 254 -10.14 -12.27 4.85
CA GLY A 254 -8.91 -12.49 4.13
C GLY A 254 -8.29 -13.87 4.27
N PHE A 255 -6.99 -13.94 3.98
CA PHE A 255 -6.14 -15.10 4.23
C PHE A 255 -4.91 -14.71 5.04
N ASN A 256 -4.38 -15.65 5.81
CA ASN A 256 -3.20 -15.43 6.64
C ASN A 256 -1.94 -15.61 5.79
N VAL A 257 -1.06 -14.63 5.79
CA VAL A 257 0.27 -14.70 5.14
C VAL A 257 1.41 -14.67 6.14
N SER A 258 1.19 -14.19 7.36
CA SER A 258 2.22 -14.15 8.39
C SER A 258 1.85 -15.03 9.58
N ALA A 259 2.86 -15.54 10.27
CA ALA A 259 2.68 -16.22 11.55
C ALA A 259 2.93 -15.29 12.76
N THR A 260 3.38 -14.06 12.51
CA THR A 260 3.91 -13.16 13.55
C THR A 260 3.10 -11.87 13.61
N PRO A 261 2.24 -11.70 14.63
CA PRO A 261 1.48 -10.46 14.81
C PRO A 261 2.40 -9.24 14.95
N GLY A 262 2.09 -8.15 14.22
CA GLY A 262 2.84 -6.88 14.26
C GLY A 262 3.96 -6.76 13.23
N THR A 263 4.31 -7.83 12.54
CA THR A 263 5.24 -7.85 11.39
C THR A 263 4.56 -8.42 10.14
N GLY A 264 3.27 -8.17 10.05
CA GLY A 264 2.36 -8.63 9.02
C GLY A 264 2.57 -8.12 7.62
N PRO A 265 1.61 -8.41 6.72
CA PRO A 265 1.61 -7.81 5.40
C PRO A 265 1.55 -6.29 5.52
N THR A 266 2.35 -5.62 4.69
CA THR A 266 2.50 -4.16 4.63
C THR A 266 1.99 -3.62 3.30
N ALA A 267 2.28 -4.30 2.21
CA ALA A 267 1.79 -3.95 0.88
C ALA A 267 1.47 -5.16 0.02
N ALA A 268 0.62 -4.93 -0.97
CA ALA A 268 0.24 -5.92 -1.96
C ALA A 268 0.14 -5.31 -3.36
N VAL A 269 0.40 -6.10 -4.38
CA VAL A 269 0.28 -5.70 -5.79
C VAL A 269 -0.09 -6.90 -6.65
N PHE A 270 -0.91 -6.71 -7.67
CA PHE A 270 -1.15 -7.76 -8.67
C PHE A 270 -0.01 -7.84 -9.68
N GLY A 271 0.28 -9.06 -10.14
CA GLY A 271 1.15 -9.26 -11.28
C GLY A 271 0.62 -8.58 -12.54
N ARG A 272 1.50 -8.41 -13.53
CA ARG A 272 1.13 -7.87 -14.85
C ARG A 272 1.63 -8.77 -15.96
N GLY A 273 0.87 -8.87 -17.05
CA GLY A 273 1.24 -9.67 -18.21
C GLY A 273 0.10 -10.58 -18.64
N CYS A 274 0.25 -11.89 -18.43
CA CYS A 274 -0.82 -12.85 -18.74
C CYS A 274 -1.89 -12.86 -17.64
N GLU A 275 -3.08 -13.37 -17.98
CA GLU A 275 -4.23 -13.49 -17.08
C GLU A 275 -3.86 -14.12 -15.72
N SER A 276 -3.04 -15.18 -15.72
CA SER A 276 -2.60 -15.82 -14.48
C SER A 276 -1.75 -14.91 -13.57
N GLU A 277 -0.99 -13.98 -14.14
CA GLU A 277 -0.23 -12.98 -13.36
C GLU A 277 -1.16 -11.90 -12.81
N GLU A 278 -2.15 -11.46 -13.61
CA GLU A 278 -3.17 -10.51 -13.17
C GLU A 278 -4.09 -11.06 -12.07
N GLU A 279 -4.15 -12.39 -11.92
CA GLU A 279 -4.86 -13.07 -10.83
C GLU A 279 -3.95 -13.43 -9.64
N THR A 280 -2.63 -13.20 -9.76
CA THR A 280 -1.65 -13.48 -8.71
C THR A 280 -1.39 -12.20 -7.91
N LEU A 281 -1.76 -12.23 -6.62
CA LEU A 281 -1.45 -11.18 -5.68
C LEU A 281 -0.09 -11.44 -5.04
N TYR A 282 0.83 -10.50 -5.18
CA TYR A 282 2.09 -10.48 -4.47
C TYR A 282 1.95 -9.66 -3.19
N VAL A 283 2.45 -10.18 -2.08
CA VAL A 283 2.35 -9.55 -0.75
C VAL A 283 3.72 -9.50 -0.11
N VAL A 284 4.09 -8.35 0.44
CA VAL A 284 5.31 -8.17 1.25
C VAL A 284 4.95 -7.91 2.70
N SER A 285 5.84 -8.26 3.62
CA SER A 285 5.59 -8.14 5.06
C SER A 285 6.76 -7.54 5.85
N GLY A 286 6.39 -7.04 7.04
CA GLY A 286 7.34 -6.51 8.02
C GLY A 286 8.27 -7.56 8.63
N GLU A 287 7.97 -8.86 8.49
CA GLU A 287 8.85 -9.97 8.89
C GLU A 287 9.85 -10.37 7.80
N GLY A 288 9.89 -9.63 6.69
CA GLY A 288 10.85 -9.89 5.63
C GLY A 288 10.39 -10.96 4.65
N ALA A 289 9.10 -11.26 4.57
CA ALA A 289 8.59 -12.30 3.69
C ALA A 289 7.92 -11.74 2.43
N ILE A 290 8.01 -12.51 1.35
CA ILE A 290 7.41 -12.21 0.05
C ILE A 290 6.54 -13.41 -0.31
N PHE A 291 5.26 -13.17 -0.57
CA PHE A 291 4.28 -14.20 -0.89
C PHE A 291 3.70 -13.98 -2.29
N ALA A 292 3.35 -15.08 -2.95
CA ALA A 292 2.49 -15.09 -4.13
C ALA A 292 1.22 -15.87 -3.81
N VAL A 293 0.07 -15.30 -4.15
CA VAL A 293 -1.24 -15.83 -3.79
C VAL A 293 -2.13 -15.86 -5.01
N ASN A 294 -2.58 -17.05 -5.41
CA ASN A 294 -3.55 -17.17 -6.47
C ASN A 294 -4.95 -16.82 -5.94
N THR A 295 -5.52 -15.72 -6.42
CA THR A 295 -6.80 -15.19 -5.91
C THR A 295 -8.04 -15.81 -6.56
N THR A 296 -7.87 -16.70 -7.55
CA THR A 296 -8.99 -17.34 -8.25
C THR A 296 -9.82 -18.25 -7.37
N ALA A 297 -9.19 -19.00 -6.46
CA ALA A 297 -9.88 -19.94 -5.57
C ALA A 297 -10.82 -19.23 -4.59
N ILE A 298 -10.59 -17.95 -4.31
CA ILE A 298 -11.43 -17.13 -3.43
C ILE A 298 -12.72 -16.68 -4.16
N LEU A 299 -12.81 -16.86 -5.48
CA LEU A 299 -13.97 -16.47 -6.30
C LEU A 299 -15.15 -17.44 -6.20
N GLU A 300 -14.94 -18.69 -5.80
CA GLU A 300 -15.97 -19.74 -5.90
C GLU A 300 -16.80 -19.93 -4.61
N SER A 301 -16.32 -19.41 -3.48
CA SER A 301 -16.98 -19.54 -2.17
C SER A 301 -17.95 -18.41 -1.81
N SER A 302 -18.08 -17.40 -2.68
CA SER A 302 -18.86 -16.18 -2.43
C SER A 302 -20.22 -16.13 -3.13
N LYS A 303 -20.73 -17.27 -3.63
CA LYS A 303 -22.07 -17.40 -4.20
C LYS A 303 -23.05 -18.06 -3.24
#